data_AF-A0A6J6MBF8-F1
#
_entry.id   AF-A0A6J6MBF8-F1
#
_cell.length_a   1.000
_cell.length_b   1.000
_cell.length_c   1.000
_cell.angle_alpha   90.00
_cell.angle_beta   90.00
_cell.angle_gamma   90.00
#
_symmetry.space_group_name_H-M   'P 1'
#
loop_
_entity.id
_entity.type
_entity.pdbx_description
1 polymer ?
#
loop_
_entity_poly.entity_id
_entity_poly.type
_entity_poly.pdbx_seq_one_letter_code
_entity_poly.pdbx_strand_id
1 'polypeptide(L)'
;MRKIRVDLNDQWANDCVPAAPRTLGQGISVGERVVVIDPEEPDVQYFATVSEVRADGVAILHVDWNSRQPTEPNDRSPVATLG
;
A
#
# COMPACT_ATOMS: atom_id res chain seq x y z
N MET A 1 -1.65 10.73 6.52
CA MET A 1 -1.41 9.28 6.39
C MET A 1 -0.93 9.03 4.97
N ARG A 2 0.15 8.27 4.76
CA ARG A 2 0.77 8.09 3.44
C ARG A 2 0.01 7.02 2.64
N LYS A 3 -0.32 7.30 1.38
CA LYS A 3 -0.92 6.31 0.45
C LYS A 3 0.19 5.67 -0.38
N ILE A 4 0.15 4.35 -0.51
CA ILE A 4 1.12 3.55 -1.24
C ILE A 4 0.39 2.56 -2.14
N ARG A 5 0.91 2.36 -3.35
CA ARG A 5 0.37 1.38 -4.29
C ARG A 5 1.21 0.12 -4.21
N VAL A 6 0.65 -0.91 -3.63
CA VAL A 6 1.30 -2.20 -3.51
C VAL A 6 0.38 -3.18 -4.20
N ASP A 7 0.94 -3.97 -5.11
CA ASP A 7 0.25 -5.13 -5.64
C ASP A 7 -0.27 -5.95 -4.44
N LEU A 8 -1.53 -6.39 -4.46
CA LEU A 8 -2.17 -7.20 -3.42
C LEU A 8 -2.61 -8.58 -3.97
N ASN A 9 -1.83 -9.20 -4.86
CA ASN A 9 -1.99 -10.59 -5.27
C ASN A 9 -2.29 -11.60 -4.14
N ASP A 10 -3.16 -12.57 -4.45
CA ASP A 10 -3.63 -13.69 -3.59
C ASP A 10 -2.53 -14.55 -2.93
N GLN A 11 -1.27 -14.38 -3.33
CA GLN A 11 -0.13 -15.12 -2.77
C GLN A 11 0.26 -14.66 -1.36
N TRP A 12 -0.21 -13.49 -0.90
CA TRP A 12 0.05 -12.99 0.45
C TRP A 12 -1.06 -13.37 1.45
N ALA A 13 -1.35 -14.67 1.52
CA ALA A 13 -2.38 -15.27 2.35
C ALA A 13 -2.21 -15.10 3.89
N ASN A 14 -1.25 -14.29 4.35
CA ASN A 14 -0.92 -14.10 5.77
C ASN A 14 -0.86 -12.63 6.18
N ASP A 15 -1.61 -11.76 5.49
CA ASP A 15 -1.74 -10.33 5.82
C ASP A 15 -0.45 -9.50 5.72
N CYS A 16 0.68 -10.14 5.39
CA CYS A 16 2.01 -9.57 5.30
C CYS A 16 2.38 -9.33 3.83
N VAL A 17 2.37 -8.06 3.41
CA VAL A 17 2.67 -7.66 2.04
C VAL A 17 4.02 -6.95 2.00
N PRO A 18 5.00 -7.44 1.21
CA PRO A 18 6.26 -6.75 1.03
C PRO A 18 6.09 -5.53 0.11
N ALA A 19 6.45 -4.36 0.62
CA ALA A 19 6.49 -3.13 -0.15
C ALA A 19 7.94 -2.73 -0.43
N ALA A 20 8.23 -2.54 -1.72
CA ALA A 20 9.55 -2.10 -2.16
C ALA A 20 9.86 -0.69 -1.65
N PRO A 21 11.14 -0.35 -1.35
CA PRO A 21 11.52 0.98 -0.86
C PRO A 21 11.09 2.13 -1.80
N ARG A 22 11.02 1.84 -3.10
CA ARG A 22 10.56 2.78 -4.14
C ARG A 22 9.10 3.19 -3.95
N THR A 23 8.29 2.26 -3.46
CA THR A 23 6.85 2.40 -3.25
C THR A 23 6.55 3.17 -1.97
N LEU A 24 7.41 3.03 -0.97
CA LEU A 24 7.18 3.57 0.37
C LEU A 24 7.61 5.04 0.49
N GLY A 25 8.47 5.52 -0.40
CA GLY A 25 9.14 6.81 -0.27
C GLY A 25 10.20 6.78 0.84
N GLN A 26 11.06 7.79 0.90
CA GLN A 26 12.08 7.85 1.96
C GLN A 26 11.44 7.98 3.36
N GLY A 27 12.08 7.36 4.35
CA GLY A 27 11.80 7.58 5.77
C GLY A 27 10.65 6.77 6.39
N ILE A 28 10.22 5.66 5.78
CA ILE A 28 9.21 4.80 6.40
C ILE A 28 9.77 4.10 7.64
N SER A 29 8.99 4.06 8.72
CA SER A 29 9.41 3.48 10.00
C SER A 29 8.50 2.35 10.45
N VAL A 30 9.05 1.40 11.21
CA VAL A 30 8.24 0.36 11.89
C VAL A 30 7.20 1.04 12.78
N GLY A 31 5.96 0.55 12.72
CA GLY A 31 4.79 1.10 13.40
C GLY A 31 4.08 2.23 12.65
N GLU A 32 4.62 2.71 11.52
CA GLU A 32 3.95 3.71 10.70
C GLU A 32 2.68 3.14 10.05
N ARG A 33 1.60 3.93 10.08
CA ARG A 33 0.34 3.59 9.42
C ARG A 33 0.30 4.17 8.00
N VAL A 34 0.00 3.30 7.06
CA VAL A 34 -0.11 3.62 5.64
C VAL A 34 -1.45 3.15 5.09
N VAL A 35 -1.82 3.69 3.94
CA VAL A 35 -2.99 3.25 3.18
C VAL A 35 -2.46 2.53 1.95
N VAL A 36 -2.88 1.29 1.76
CA VAL A 36 -2.50 0.47 0.62
C VAL A 36 -3.63 0.49 -0.40
N ILE A 37 -3.28 0.69 -1.66
CA ILE A 37 -4.19 0.60 -2.80
C ILE A 37 -3.67 -0.51 -3.69
N ASP A 38 -4.52 -1.48 -4.00
CA ASP A 38 -4.22 -2.52 -4.97
C ASP A 38 -4.30 -1.91 -6.38
N PRO A 39 -3.25 -2.00 -7.22
CA PRO A 39 -3.35 -1.65 -8.63
C PRO A 39 -4.39 -2.48 -9.41
N GLU A 40 -4.72 -3.70 -8.99
CA GLU A 40 -5.76 -4.52 -9.64
C GLU A 40 -7.18 -4.10 -9.23
N GLU A 41 -7.35 -3.66 -7.99
CA GLU A 41 -8.57 -3.03 -7.47
C GLU A 41 -8.33 -1.56 -7.05
N PRO A 42 -8.07 -0.62 -8.01
CA PRO A 42 -7.69 0.76 -7.67
C PRO A 42 -8.82 1.55 -6.99
N ASP A 43 -10.05 1.06 -7.07
CA ASP A 43 -11.22 1.62 -6.41
C ASP A 43 -11.34 1.21 -4.93
N VAL A 44 -10.41 0.39 -4.43
CA VAL A 44 -10.37 -0.10 -3.06
C VAL A 44 -9.05 0.26 -2.39
N GLN A 45 -9.14 0.67 -1.13
CA GLN A 45 -8.00 0.90 -0.25
C GLN A 45 -8.15 0.19 1.09
N TYR A 46 -7.01 -0.11 1.71
CA TYR A 46 -6.90 -0.77 3.00
C TYR A 46 -5.94 -0.01 3.92
N PHE A 47 -6.17 -0.05 5.22
CA PHE A 47 -5.16 0.37 6.18
C PHE A 47 -4.12 -0.73 6.37
N ALA A 48 -2.86 -0.33 6.49
CA ALA A 48 -1.77 -1.23 6.84
C ALA A 48 -0.83 -0.57 7.84
N THR A 49 -0.12 -1.39 8.60
CA THR A 49 0.93 -0.96 9.53
C THR A 49 2.25 -1.58 9.12
N VAL A 50 3.32 -0.79 9.11
CA VAL A 50 4.66 -1.30 8.85
C VAL A 50 5.10 -2.16 10.02
N SER A 51 5.24 -3.46 9.80
CA SER A 51 5.66 -4.42 10.82
C SER A 51 7.18 -4.53 10.91
N GLU A 52 7.86 -4.47 9.76
CA GLU A 52 9.31 -4.61 9.66
C GLU A 52 9.84 -3.73 8.53
N VAL A 53 11.07 -3.23 8.67
CA VAL A 53 11.84 -2.65 7.56
C VAL A 53 13.17 -3.39 7.49
N ARG A 54 13.41 -4.07 6.37
CA ARG A 54 14.62 -4.85 6.11
C ARG A 54 15.79 -3.93 5.74
N ALA A 55 17.00 -4.45 5.85
CA ALA A 55 18.24 -3.72 5.53
C ALA A 55 18.35 -3.29 4.05
N ASP A 56 17.65 -3.99 3.15
CA ASP A 56 17.53 -3.65 1.73
C ASP A 56 16.46 -2.57 1.45
N GLY A 57 15.79 -2.07 2.50
CA GLY A 57 14.75 -1.06 2.44
C GLY A 57 13.36 -1.60 2.11
N VAL A 58 13.18 -2.91 1.98
CA VAL A 58 11.85 -3.52 1.82
C VAL A 58 11.13 -3.48 3.16
N ALA A 59 9.91 -2.95 3.19
CA ALA A 59 9.08 -3.00 4.38
C ALA A 59 8.03 -4.10 4.27
N ILE A 60 7.75 -4.76 5.39
CA ILE A 60 6.65 -5.70 5.51
C ILE A 60 5.46 -4.96 6.10
N LEU A 61 4.37 -4.90 5.35
CA LEU A 61 3.13 -4.27 5.72
C LEU A 61 2.16 -5.31 6.25
N HIS A 62 1.60 -5.09 7.41
CA HIS A 62 0.47 -5.85 7.91
C HIS A 62 -0.83 -5.15 7.50
N VAL A 63 -1.54 -5.72 6.52
CA VAL A 63 -2.77 -5.16 5.94
C VAL A 63 -3.97 -5.61 6.75
N ASP A 64 -4.81 -4.66 7.15
CA ASP A 64 -6.10 -4.95 7.78
C ASP A 64 -7.17 -5.09 6.69
N TRP A 65 -7.44 -6.31 6.23
CA TRP A 65 -8.45 -6.57 5.18
C TRP A 65 -9.87 -6.20 5.61
N ASN A 66 -10.16 -6.13 6.91
CA ASN A 66 -11.46 -5.67 7.42
C ASN A 66 -11.64 -4.15 7.28
N SER A 67 -10.56 -3.41 6.99
CA SER A 67 -10.59 -1.96 6.78
C SER A 67 -10.90 -1.53 5.34
N ARG A 68 -11.40 -2.45 4.51
CA ARG A 68 -11.75 -2.19 3.10
C ARG A 68 -12.61 -0.94 2.95
N GLN A 69 -12.10 0.06 2.23
CA GLN A 69 -12.79 1.32 1.97
C GLN A 69 -12.70 1.71 0.49
N PRO A 70 -13.69 2.45 -0.04
CA PRO A 70 -13.61 2.96 -1.40
C PRO A 70 -12.49 4.02 -1.50
N THR A 71 -11.70 3.96 -2.58
CA THR A 71 -10.69 4.97 -2.87
C THR A 71 -11.37 6.29 -3.28
N GLU A 72 -10.88 7.40 -2.73
CA GLU A 72 -11.40 8.73 -3.04
C GLU A 72 -11.22 9.06 -4.53
N PRO A 73 -12.16 9.80 -5.16
CA PRO A 73 -12.11 10.09 -6.60
C PRO A 73 -10.80 10.74 -7.09
N ASN A 74 -10.12 11.50 -6.23
CA ASN A 74 -8.85 12.16 -6.57
C ASN A 74 -7.65 11.19 -6.58
N ASP A 75 -7.75 10.06 -5.87
CA ASP A 75 -6.72 9.01 -5.84
C ASP A 75 -6.88 8.00 -6.97
N ARG A 76 -8.06 8.02 -7.64
CA ARG A 76 -8.34 7.29 -8.88
C ARG A 76 -7.73 7.95 -10.11
N SER A 77 -6.98 9.05 -9.95
CA SER A 77 -6.46 9.83 -11.07
C SER A 77 -5.83 8.88 -12.10
N PRO A 78 -6.44 8.73 -13.30
CA PRO A 78 -5.76 8.08 -14.39
C PRO A 78 -4.50 8.90 -14.67
N VAL A 79 -3.42 8.23 -15.06
CA VAL A 79 -2.32 8.91 -15.76
C VAL A 79 -2.99 9.82 -16.79
N ALA A 80 -2.86 11.14 -16.60
CA ALA A 80 -3.55 12.12 -17.42
C ALA A 80 -3.21 11.81 -18.89
N THR A 81 -4.18 11.27 -19.63
CA THR A 81 -4.08 11.24 -21.08
C THR A 81 -4.30 12.68 -21.51
N LEU A 82 -3.20 13.40 -21.73
CA LEU A 82 -3.21 14.67 -22.40
C LEU A 82 -3.79 14.44 -23.81
N GLY A 83 -5.00 14.93 -24.03
CA GLY A 83 -5.57 15.12 -25.36
C GLY A 83 -5.05 16.40 -26.00
#